data_AF-A0A961ZF56-F1
#
_entry.id   AF-A0A961ZF56-F1
#
_cell.length_a   1.000
_cell.length_b   1.000
_cell.length_c   1.000
_cell.angle_alpha   90.00
_cell.angle_beta   90.00
_cell.angle_gamma   90.00
#
_symmetry.space_group_name_H-M   'P 1'
#
loop_
_entity.id
_entity.type
_entity.pdbx_description
1 polymer ?
#
loop_
_entity_poly.entity_id
_entity_poly.type
_entity_poly.pdbx_seq_one_letter_code
_entity_poly.pdbx_strand_id
1 'polypeptide(L)'
;MPLYEYLAIALMVSFILSLFAGYPVAWTLSGISLAFAALGILLAGLGYDTYLLTSWAKFGAVIDRLDGIMSNWVLVSLPMFIYMGLMLDNSGVADQMMRNFVKVFGHLRGGLALTVVVIGILLAASTGIVGASVVLLAVLSMPIMLENRYSKSLSSGVVAASGTLGILIPPSIMLVLMA
;
A
#
# COMPACT_ATOMS: atom_id res chain seq x y z
N MET A 1 9.01 -11.73 31.44
CA MET A 1 9.36 -11.36 30.06
C MET A 1 10.71 -10.66 30.10
N PRO A 2 11.67 -11.06 29.27
CA PRO A 2 12.96 -10.37 29.16
C PRO A 2 12.79 -8.93 28.65
N LEU A 3 13.75 -8.06 28.97
CA LEU A 3 13.67 -6.62 28.69
C LEU A 3 13.50 -6.30 27.20
N TYR A 4 14.10 -7.10 26.32
CA TYR A 4 13.98 -6.91 24.87
C TYR A 4 12.55 -7.10 24.35
N GLU A 5 11.73 -7.94 24.99
CA GLU A 5 10.30 -8.10 24.62
C GLU A 5 9.51 -6.85 24.97
N TYR A 6 9.76 -6.24 26.14
CA TYR A 6 9.12 -5.00 26.53
C TYR A 6 9.49 -3.84 25.58
N LEU A 7 10.75 -3.75 25.17
CA LEU A 7 11.19 -2.76 24.18
C LEU A 7 10.54 -2.99 22.81
N ALA A 8 10.39 -4.24 22.36
CA ALA A 8 9.72 -4.56 21.11
C ALA A 8 8.22 -4.20 21.14
N ILE A 9 7.52 -4.53 22.22
CA ILE A 9 6.11 -4.16 22.40
C ILE A 9 5.96 -2.63 22.47
N ALA A 10 6.82 -1.94 23.22
CA ALA A 10 6.80 -0.49 23.31
C ALA A 10 7.11 0.19 21.97
N LEU A 11 8.03 -0.36 21.16
CA LEU A 11 8.28 0.09 19.79
C LEU A 11 7.02 -0.05 18.93
N MET A 12 6.35 -1.21 19.00
CA MET A 12 5.15 -1.45 18.20
C MET A 12 3.99 -0.53 18.62
N VAL A 13 3.76 -0.35 19.91
CA VAL A 13 2.71 0.53 20.43
C VAL A 13 3.01 2.00 20.09
N SER A 14 4.24 2.46 20.29
CA SER A 14 4.64 3.84 19.96
C SER A 14 4.54 4.12 18.46
N PHE A 15 4.91 3.16 17.61
CA PHE A 15 4.71 3.25 16.17
C PHE A 15 3.24 3.40 15.78
N ILE A 16 2.37 2.55 16.33
CA ILE A 16 0.91 2.62 16.08
C ILE A 16 0.35 3.97 16.53
N LEU A 17 0.71 4.44 17.73
CA LEU A 17 0.24 5.74 18.23
C LEU A 17 0.72 6.90 17.37
N SER A 18 1.95 6.84 16.85
CA SER A 18 2.51 7.89 15.99
C SER A 18 1.85 7.93 14.61
N LEU A 19 1.37 6.79 14.08
CA LEU A 19 0.58 6.78 12.85
C LEU A 19 -0.74 7.56 12.99
N PHE A 20 -1.38 7.50 14.15
CA PHE A 20 -2.61 8.28 14.42
C PHE A 20 -2.35 9.78 14.52
N ALA A 21 -1.11 10.22 14.75
CA ALA A 21 -0.75 11.64 14.75
C ALA A 21 -0.69 12.25 13.35
N GLY A 22 -0.81 11.45 12.28
CA GLY A 22 -0.90 11.94 10.90
C GLY A 22 0.44 12.32 10.26
N TYR A 23 1.57 12.01 10.90
CA TYR A 23 2.88 12.21 10.31
C TYR A 23 3.15 11.21 9.17
N PRO A 24 3.94 11.58 8.13
CA PRO A 24 4.27 10.66 7.05
C PRO A 24 4.98 9.40 7.57
N VAL A 25 4.53 8.24 7.11
CA VAL A 25 4.93 6.92 7.61
C VAL A 25 6.45 6.70 7.56
N ALA A 26 7.14 7.20 6.53
CA ALA A 26 8.58 7.05 6.39
C ALA A 26 9.35 7.67 7.57
N TRP A 27 8.91 8.83 8.04
CA TRP A 27 9.54 9.54 9.16
C TRP A 27 9.23 8.89 10.50
N THR A 28 7.99 8.44 10.70
CA THR A 28 7.61 7.76 11.96
C THR A 28 8.33 6.43 12.10
N LEU A 29 8.40 5.63 11.03
CA LEU A 29 9.05 4.34 11.03
C LEU A 29 10.57 4.47 11.26
N SER A 30 11.24 5.39 10.56
CA SER A 30 12.68 5.62 10.72
C SER A 30 13.02 6.23 12.08
N GLY A 31 12.29 7.26 12.49
CA GLY A 31 12.54 8.00 13.72
C GLY A 31 12.33 7.16 14.97
N ILE A 32 11.21 6.42 15.05
CA ILE A 32 10.90 5.57 16.21
C ILE A 32 11.88 4.39 16.28
N SER A 33 12.19 3.77 15.14
CA SER A 33 13.17 2.68 15.10
C SER A 33 14.56 3.14 15.57
N LEU A 34 15.01 4.33 15.14
CA LEU A 34 16.28 4.90 15.59
C LEU A 34 16.26 5.32 17.07
N ALA A 35 15.16 5.89 17.55
CA ALA A 35 15.01 6.28 18.95
C ALA A 35 15.06 5.05 19.88
N PHE A 36 14.33 3.99 19.54
CA PHE A 36 14.39 2.73 20.26
C PHE A 36 15.74 2.02 20.11
N ALA A 37 16.41 2.19 18.97
CA ALA A 37 17.77 1.69 18.79
C ALA A 37 18.76 2.36 19.76
N ALA A 38 18.71 3.70 19.85
CA ALA A 38 19.53 4.47 20.78
C ALA A 38 19.21 4.14 22.24
N LEU A 39 17.92 4.02 22.58
CA LEU A 39 17.48 3.58 23.91
C LEU A 39 18.02 2.19 24.25
N GLY A 40 17.90 1.22 23.34
CA GLY A 40 18.42 -0.13 23.57
C GLY A 40 19.92 -0.16 23.82
N ILE A 41 20.70 0.65 23.11
CA ILE A 41 22.16 0.79 23.32
C ILE A 41 22.47 1.44 24.68
N LEU A 42 21.70 2.46 25.10
CA LEU A 42 21.87 3.08 26.41
C LEU A 42 21.56 2.11 27.56
N LEU A 43 20.47 1.34 27.45
CA LEU A 43 20.12 0.33 28.45
C LEU A 43 21.15 -0.83 28.50
N ALA A 44 21.73 -1.20 27.35
CA ALA A 44 22.82 -2.17 27.31
C ALA A 44 24.09 -1.67 28.03
N GLY A 45 24.40 -0.37 27.94
CA GLY A 45 25.49 0.26 28.70
C GLY A 45 25.30 0.23 30.22
N LEU A 46 24.05 0.07 30.69
CA LEU A 46 23.69 -0.09 32.11
C LEU A 46 23.69 -1.56 32.58
N GLY A 47 24.10 -2.50 31.73
CA GLY A 47 24.20 -3.93 32.07
C GLY A 47 22.97 -4.78 31.76
N TYR A 48 21.97 -4.23 31.06
CA TYR A 48 20.79 -4.98 30.66
C TYR A 48 20.95 -5.68 29.31
N ASP A 49 20.57 -6.97 29.22
CA ASP A 49 20.64 -7.72 27.97
C ASP A 49 19.54 -7.28 26.99
N THR A 50 19.96 -6.55 25.96
CA THR A 50 19.10 -6.01 24.89
C THR A 50 19.35 -6.70 23.55
N TYR A 51 19.91 -7.93 23.58
CA TYR A 51 20.18 -8.75 22.39
C TYR A 51 21.05 -8.04 21.34
N LEU A 52 20.51 -7.73 20.15
CA LEU A 52 21.24 -7.11 19.03
C LEU A 52 21.60 -5.63 19.26
N LEU A 53 20.97 -4.97 20.22
CA LEU A 53 21.15 -3.54 20.48
C LEU A 53 22.26 -3.24 21.50
N THR A 54 23.24 -4.14 21.68
CA THR A 54 24.30 -3.95 22.69
C THR A 54 25.31 -2.87 22.31
N SER A 55 25.49 -2.55 21.02
CA SER A 55 26.49 -1.60 20.55
C SER A 55 26.15 -1.06 19.16
N TRP A 56 26.61 0.16 18.84
CA TRP A 56 26.48 0.75 17.49
C TRP A 56 27.08 -0.15 16.40
N ALA A 57 28.14 -0.89 16.69
CA ALA A 57 28.74 -1.85 15.76
C ALA A 57 27.79 -3.01 15.41
N LYS A 58 27.01 -3.52 16.36
CA LYS A 58 26.02 -4.58 16.11
C LYS A 58 24.77 -4.05 15.40
N PHE A 59 24.40 -2.79 15.65
CA PHE A 59 23.39 -2.09 14.86
C PHE A 59 23.80 -1.97 13.38
N GLY A 60 25.10 -1.90 13.08
CA GLY A 60 25.64 -1.94 11.71
C GLY A 60 25.19 -3.16 10.89
N ALA A 61 24.92 -4.30 11.53
CA ALA A 61 24.38 -5.48 10.83
C ALA A 61 22.98 -5.24 10.24
N VAL A 62 22.21 -4.28 10.80
CA VAL A 62 20.94 -3.84 10.21
C VAL A 62 21.18 -3.07 8.92
N ILE A 63 22.25 -2.27 8.86
CA ILE A 63 22.62 -1.49 7.66
C ILE A 63 23.03 -2.44 6.54
N ASP A 64 23.86 -3.45 6.81
CA ASP A 64 24.24 -4.44 5.79
C ASP A 64 23.02 -5.20 5.24
N ARG A 65 22.05 -5.50 6.12
CA ARG A 65 20.79 -6.13 5.71
C ARG A 65 19.93 -5.20 4.86
N LEU A 66 19.89 -3.91 5.18
CA LEU A 66 19.18 -2.90 4.38
C LEU A 66 19.83 -2.74 3.00
N ASP A 67 21.16 -2.69 2.94
CA ASP A 67 21.92 -2.60 1.69
C ASP A 67 21.69 -3.82 0.79
N GLY A 68 21.68 -5.02 1.38
CA GLY A 68 21.33 -6.25 0.67
C GLY A 68 19.92 -6.25 0.09
N ILE A 69 18.95 -5.63 0.78
CA ILE A 69 17.59 -5.46 0.26
C ILE A 69 17.58 -4.41 -0.85
N MET A 70 18.21 -3.25 -0.64
CA MET A 70 18.24 -2.14 -1.61
C MET A 70 18.95 -2.51 -2.92
N SER A 71 19.94 -3.40 -2.84
CA SER A 71 20.68 -3.90 -4.01
C SER A 71 19.88 -4.91 -4.86
N ASN A 72 18.67 -5.28 -4.43
CA ASN A 72 17.84 -6.21 -5.18
C ASN A 72 17.28 -5.54 -6.46
N TRP A 73 17.67 -6.07 -7.62
CA TRP A 73 17.22 -5.61 -8.94
C TRP A 73 15.69 -5.63 -9.10
N VAL A 74 14.99 -6.49 -8.37
CA VAL A 74 13.52 -6.54 -8.37
C VAL A 74 12.91 -5.21 -7.89
N LEU A 75 13.59 -4.49 -7.00
CA LEU A 75 13.12 -3.18 -6.52
C LEU A 75 13.16 -2.09 -7.59
N VAL A 76 13.88 -2.27 -8.70
CA VAL A 76 13.86 -1.34 -9.84
C VAL A 76 12.50 -1.36 -10.56
N SER A 77 11.75 -2.46 -10.42
CA SER A 77 10.42 -2.58 -11.01
C SER A 77 9.37 -1.68 -10.31
N LEU A 78 9.49 -1.48 -8.99
CA LEU A 78 8.61 -0.62 -8.18
C LEU A 78 8.43 0.80 -8.76
N PRO A 79 9.50 1.60 -8.98
CA PRO A 79 9.36 2.95 -9.53
C PRO A 79 8.81 2.92 -10.96
N MET A 80 9.13 1.90 -11.75
CA MET A 80 8.58 1.75 -13.12
C MET A 80 7.08 1.46 -13.09
N PHE A 81 6.60 0.65 -12.14
CA PHE A 81 5.16 0.42 -11.94
C PHE A 81 4.44 1.67 -11.45
N ILE A 82 5.01 2.38 -10.48
CA ILE A 82 4.46 3.65 -10.02
C ILE A 82 4.40 4.65 -11.17
N TYR A 83 5.45 4.75 -11.99
CA TYR A 83 5.48 5.61 -13.15
C TYR A 83 4.40 5.25 -14.18
N MET A 84 4.24 3.97 -14.52
CA MET A 84 3.18 3.52 -15.43
C MET A 84 1.79 3.85 -14.89
N GLY A 85 1.53 3.59 -13.61
CA GLY A 85 0.26 3.92 -12.96
C GLY A 85 -0.02 5.43 -13.00
N LEU A 86 0.98 6.25 -12.69
CA LEU A 86 0.88 7.71 -12.72
C LEU A 86 0.69 8.24 -14.15
N MET A 87 1.32 7.62 -15.15
CA MET A 87 1.16 7.98 -16.56
C MET A 87 -0.25 7.65 -17.05
N LEU A 88 -0.78 6.47 -16.70
CA LEU A 88 -2.14 6.07 -17.05
C LEU A 88 -3.19 6.98 -16.41
N ASP A 89 -2.98 7.38 -15.17
CA ASP A 89 -3.85 8.32 -14.46
C ASP A 89 -3.82 9.71 -15.11
N ASN A 90 -2.63 10.30 -15.28
CA ASN A 90 -2.48 11.64 -15.87
C ASN A 90 -2.85 11.71 -17.37
N SER A 91 -2.81 10.60 -18.10
CA SER A 91 -3.17 10.57 -19.52
C SER A 91 -4.68 10.65 -19.79
N GLY A 92 -5.51 10.48 -18.76
CA GLY A 92 -6.98 10.45 -18.90
C GLY A 92 -7.51 9.20 -19.65
N VAL A 93 -6.65 8.23 -19.94
CA VAL A 93 -7.03 6.97 -20.60
C VAL A 93 -8.01 6.18 -19.73
N ALA A 94 -7.83 6.21 -18.41
CA ALA A 94 -8.74 5.57 -17.44
C ALA A 94 -10.20 6.02 -17.61
N ASP A 95 -10.40 7.33 -17.74
CA ASP A 95 -11.71 7.95 -17.85
C ASP A 95 -12.34 7.71 -19.24
N GLN A 96 -11.53 7.74 -20.30
CA GLN A 96 -11.99 7.35 -21.64
C GLN A 96 -12.38 5.87 -21.72
N MET A 97 -11.61 4.98 -21.10
CA MET A 97 -11.96 3.56 -20.99
C MET A 97 -13.28 3.38 -20.25
N MET A 98 -13.51 4.09 -19.14
CA MET A 98 -14.78 4.05 -18.39
C MET A 98 -15.97 4.38 -19.29
N ARG A 99 -15.94 5.51 -19.99
CA ARG A 99 -17.03 5.89 -20.90
C ARG A 99 -17.27 4.88 -22.03
N ASN A 100 -16.20 4.31 -22.58
CA ASN A 100 -16.31 3.37 -23.70
C ASN A 100 -16.87 2.01 -23.25
N PHE A 101 -16.42 1.47 -22.12
CA PHE A 101 -16.95 0.21 -21.59
C PHE A 101 -18.41 0.34 -21.15
N VAL A 102 -18.83 1.49 -20.60
CA VAL A 102 -20.24 1.72 -20.30
C VAL A 102 -21.11 1.62 -21.56
N LYS A 103 -20.62 2.07 -22.73
CA LYS A 103 -21.35 1.91 -24.01
C LYS A 103 -21.41 0.44 -24.45
N VAL A 104 -20.32 -0.31 -24.25
CA VAL A 104 -20.24 -1.73 -24.62
C VAL A 104 -21.18 -2.57 -23.75
N PHE A 105 -21.09 -2.42 -22.43
CA PHE A 105 -21.85 -3.24 -21.49
C PHE A 105 -23.20 -2.63 -21.09
N GLY A 106 -23.49 -1.37 -21.43
CA GLY A 106 -24.70 -0.65 -21.01
C GLY A 106 -26.01 -1.28 -21.47
N HIS A 107 -25.98 -2.11 -22.52
CA HIS A 107 -27.16 -2.86 -23.00
C HIS A 107 -27.52 -4.07 -22.10
N LEU A 108 -26.63 -4.48 -21.20
CA LEU A 108 -26.86 -5.59 -20.28
C LEU A 108 -27.49 -5.11 -18.97
N ARG A 109 -28.42 -5.90 -18.43
CA ARG A 109 -28.93 -5.70 -17.07
C ARG A 109 -27.77 -5.83 -16.07
N GLY A 110 -27.41 -4.76 -15.38
CA GLY A 110 -26.22 -4.74 -14.50
C GLY A 110 -24.92 -4.29 -15.19
N GLY A 111 -24.96 -3.89 -16.46
CA GLY A 111 -23.77 -3.59 -17.27
C GLY A 111 -22.83 -2.52 -16.73
N LEU A 112 -23.38 -1.56 -15.99
CA LEU A 112 -22.59 -0.54 -15.28
C LEU A 112 -21.74 -1.14 -14.16
N ALA A 113 -22.31 -2.02 -13.33
CA ALA A 113 -21.55 -2.69 -12.28
C ALA A 113 -20.45 -3.60 -12.87
N LEU A 114 -20.77 -4.31 -13.95
CA LEU A 114 -19.78 -5.15 -14.65
C LEU A 114 -18.63 -4.29 -15.24
N THR A 115 -18.96 -3.14 -15.80
CA THR A 115 -17.96 -2.19 -16.32
C THR A 115 -17.01 -1.73 -15.22
N VAL A 116 -17.54 -1.40 -14.04
CA VAL A 116 -16.73 -0.99 -12.88
C VAL A 116 -15.80 -2.11 -12.43
N VAL A 117 -16.26 -3.36 -12.42
CA VAL A 117 -15.41 -4.51 -12.06
C VAL A 117 -14.28 -4.68 -13.08
N VAL A 118 -14.59 -4.68 -14.38
CA VAL A 118 -13.59 -4.91 -15.44
C VAL A 118 -12.55 -3.80 -15.47
N ILE A 119 -12.99 -2.54 -15.36
CA ILE A 119 -12.06 -1.40 -15.34
C ILE A 119 -11.31 -1.33 -14.03
N GLY A 120 -11.95 -1.66 -12.91
CA GLY A 120 -11.29 -1.78 -11.62
C GLY A 120 -10.14 -2.77 -11.68
N ILE A 121 -10.36 -3.93 -12.30
CA ILE A 121 -9.32 -4.93 -12.55
C ILE A 121 -8.19 -4.37 -13.42
N LEU A 122 -8.51 -3.74 -14.56
CA LEU A 122 -7.51 -3.22 -15.50
C LEU A 122 -6.66 -2.09 -14.91
N LEU A 123 -7.30 -1.13 -14.24
CA LEU A 123 -6.60 -0.02 -13.59
C LEU A 123 -5.78 -0.50 -12.40
N ALA A 124 -6.34 -1.41 -11.59
CA ALA A 124 -5.68 -1.88 -10.40
C ALA A 124 -4.50 -2.84 -10.71
N ALA A 125 -4.56 -3.58 -11.82
CA ALA A 125 -3.41 -4.33 -12.33
C ALA A 125 -2.23 -3.41 -12.70
N SER A 126 -2.52 -2.20 -13.20
CA SER A 126 -1.47 -1.26 -13.64
C SER A 126 -0.86 -0.44 -12.50
N THR A 127 -1.61 -0.22 -11.42
CA THR A 127 -1.21 0.62 -10.28
C THR A 127 -0.69 -0.18 -9.10
N GLY A 128 -1.14 -1.43 -8.91
CA GLY A 128 -0.66 -2.32 -7.85
C GLY A 128 -0.94 -1.85 -6.41
N ILE A 129 -1.73 -0.77 -6.22
CA ILE A 129 -2.01 -0.13 -4.93
C ILE A 129 -3.53 -0.05 -4.72
N VAL A 130 -4.03 -0.70 -3.67
CA VAL A 130 -5.48 -0.75 -3.39
C VAL A 130 -6.07 0.61 -3.03
N GLY A 131 -5.37 1.39 -2.20
CA GLY A 131 -5.91 2.63 -1.66
C GLY A 131 -6.25 3.68 -2.72
N ALA A 132 -5.25 4.06 -3.54
CA ALA A 132 -5.42 5.09 -4.56
C ALA A 132 -6.44 4.67 -5.63
N SER A 133 -6.39 3.41 -6.09
CA SER A 133 -7.24 2.91 -7.16
C SER A 133 -8.71 2.78 -6.73
N VAL A 134 -8.98 2.36 -5.48
CA VAL A 134 -10.36 2.35 -4.94
C VAL A 134 -10.94 3.76 -4.88
N VAL A 135 -10.16 4.74 -4.42
CA VAL A 135 -10.62 6.14 -4.34
C VAL A 135 -10.91 6.70 -5.73
N LEU A 136 -10.03 6.46 -6.69
CA LEU A 136 -10.22 6.89 -8.08
C LEU A 136 -11.47 6.26 -8.69
N LEU A 137 -11.63 4.94 -8.56
CA LEU A 137 -12.82 4.24 -9.03
C LEU A 137 -14.08 4.74 -8.34
N ALA A 138 -14.04 5.02 -7.04
CA ALA A 138 -15.18 5.58 -6.32
C ALA A 138 -15.57 6.96 -6.85
N VAL A 139 -14.59 7.85 -7.06
CA VAL A 139 -14.84 9.19 -7.58
C VAL A 139 -15.40 9.15 -9.01
N LEU A 140 -14.91 8.25 -9.85
CA LEU A 140 -15.36 8.14 -11.24
C LEU A 140 -16.69 7.38 -11.40
N SER A 141 -16.87 6.28 -10.68
CA SER A 141 -17.99 5.34 -10.93
C SER A 141 -19.20 5.55 -10.02
N MET A 142 -18.99 5.95 -8.75
CA MET A 142 -20.08 6.08 -7.81
C MET A 142 -21.14 7.11 -8.25
N PRO A 143 -20.80 8.32 -8.74
CA PRO A 143 -21.82 9.26 -9.22
C PRO A 143 -22.62 8.70 -10.40
N ILE A 144 -21.95 8.09 -11.38
CA ILE A 144 -22.57 7.51 -12.58
C ILE A 144 -23.52 6.36 -12.21
N MET A 145 -23.14 5.50 -11.25
CA MET A 145 -23.99 4.40 -10.80
C MET A 145 -25.25 4.91 -10.08
N LEU A 146 -25.12 5.96 -9.26
CA LEU A 146 -26.25 6.54 -8.53
C LEU A 146 -27.23 7.26 -9.46
N GLU A 147 -26.75 7.98 -10.47
CA GLU A 147 -27.59 8.58 -11.51
C GLU A 147 -28.39 7.52 -12.28
N ASN A 148 -27.80 6.34 -12.50
CA ASN A 148 -28.45 5.19 -13.13
C ASN A 148 -29.29 4.34 -12.15
N ARG A 149 -29.65 4.88 -10.99
CA ARG A 149 -30.53 4.27 -9.96
C ARG A 149 -30.01 2.97 -9.35
N TYR A 150 -28.69 2.75 -9.31
CA TYR A 150 -28.12 1.66 -8.52
C TYR A 150 -28.24 1.98 -7.02
N SER A 151 -28.51 0.96 -6.20
CA SER A 151 -28.51 1.10 -4.74
C SER A 151 -27.11 1.44 -4.23
N LYS A 152 -27.00 2.35 -3.25
CA LYS A 152 -25.73 2.74 -2.63
C LYS A 152 -24.90 1.55 -2.13
N SER A 153 -25.55 0.55 -1.53
CA SER A 153 -24.91 -0.68 -1.03
C SER A 153 -24.27 -1.52 -2.14
N LEU A 154 -24.95 -1.65 -3.28
CA LEU A 154 -24.41 -2.34 -4.45
C LEU A 154 -23.24 -1.56 -5.05
N SER A 155 -23.38 -0.24 -5.22
CA SER A 155 -22.31 0.59 -5.80
C SER A 155 -21.05 0.59 -4.94
N SER A 156 -21.17 0.78 -3.62
CA SER A 156 -20.02 0.75 -2.73
C SER A 156 -19.40 -0.64 -2.62
N GLY A 157 -20.21 -1.70 -2.57
CA GLY A 157 -19.75 -3.07 -2.57
C GLY A 157 -18.98 -3.45 -3.84
N VAL A 158 -19.50 -3.08 -5.00
CA VAL A 158 -18.85 -3.34 -6.30
C VAL A 158 -17.53 -2.58 -6.43
N VAL A 159 -17.50 -1.29 -6.05
CA VAL A 159 -16.27 -0.50 -6.08
C VAL A 159 -15.22 -1.06 -5.12
N ALA A 160 -15.61 -1.34 -3.87
CA ALA A 160 -14.71 -1.89 -2.85
C ALA A 160 -14.18 -3.27 -3.23
N ALA A 161 -15.03 -4.16 -3.77
CA ALA A 161 -14.61 -5.47 -4.25
C ALA A 161 -13.71 -5.39 -5.49
N SER A 162 -14.04 -4.51 -6.45
CA SER A 162 -13.23 -4.38 -7.67
C SER A 162 -11.83 -3.84 -7.39
N GLY A 163 -11.70 -2.91 -6.43
CA GLY A 163 -10.40 -2.31 -6.12
C GLY A 163 -9.47 -3.23 -5.31
N THR A 164 -9.99 -4.23 -4.60
CA THR A 164 -9.16 -5.25 -3.94
C THR A 164 -8.67 -6.34 -4.89
N LEU A 165 -9.39 -6.61 -5.99
CA LEU A 165 -8.96 -7.59 -7.01
C LEU A 165 -7.65 -7.22 -7.70
N GLY A 166 -7.30 -5.94 -7.75
CA GLY A 166 -6.08 -5.46 -8.40
C GLY A 166 -4.77 -6.03 -7.87
N ILE A 167 -4.72 -6.37 -6.58
CA ILE A 167 -3.54 -7.01 -5.98
C ILE A 167 -3.25 -8.36 -6.66
N LEU A 168 -4.31 -9.08 -7.06
CA LEU A 168 -4.24 -10.47 -7.51
C LEU A 168 -3.91 -10.60 -9.00
N ILE A 169 -4.03 -9.52 -9.78
CA ILE A 169 -3.83 -9.56 -11.23
C ILE A 169 -2.37 -9.19 -11.54
N PRO A 170 -1.56 -10.11 -12.11
CA PRO A 170 -0.22 -9.76 -12.57
C PRO A 170 -0.29 -8.73 -13.72
N PRO A 171 0.64 -7.76 -13.80
CA PRO A 171 1.82 -7.53 -12.96
C PRO A 171 1.55 -6.57 -11.78
N SER A 172 1.51 -7.07 -10.54
CA SER A 172 1.29 -6.23 -9.35
C SER A 172 2.53 -6.14 -8.46
N ILE A 173 2.71 -5.00 -7.78
CA ILE A 173 3.83 -4.75 -6.86
C ILE A 173 3.92 -5.86 -5.79
N MET A 174 2.78 -6.31 -5.26
CA MET A 174 2.74 -7.37 -4.26
C MET A 174 3.26 -8.71 -4.80
N LEU A 175 2.84 -9.12 -6.01
CA LEU A 175 3.32 -10.36 -6.61
C LEU A 175 4.81 -10.32 -6.91
N VAL A 176 5.33 -9.16 -7.31
CA VAL A 176 6.76 -8.96 -7.57
C VAL A 176 7.59 -9.00 -6.28
N LEU A 177 7.07 -8.48 -5.16
CA LEU A 177 7.74 -8.54 -3.85
C LEU A 177 7.69 -9.93 -3.19
N MET A 178 6.70 -10.74 -3.53
CA MET A 178 6.53 -12.10 -3.00
C MET A 178 7.29 -13.17 -3.82
N ALA A 179 7.79 -12.83 -5.00
CA ALA A 179 8.56 -13.71 -5.89
C ALA A 179 10.05 -13.65 -5.59
#